data_AF-A0A7R9UE04-F1
#
_entry.id   AF-A0A7R9UE04-F1
#
_cell.length_a   1.000
_cell.length_b   1.000
_cell.length_c   1.000
_cell.angle_alpha   90.00
_cell.angle_beta   90.00
_cell.angle_gamma   90.00
#
_symmetry.space_group_name_H-M   'P 1'
#
loop_
_entity.id
_entity.type
_entity.pdbx_description
1 polymer ?
#
loop_
_entity_poly.entity_id
_entity_poly.type
_entity_poly.pdbx_seq_one_letter_code
_entity_poly.pdbx_strand_id
1 'polypeptide(L)'
;GARVASLRSAQLLFQKSRENAFPAKMVEESVELFSVQEALEQKTGRENAFVNLSLTETIHSVVALAALPPEELNRSRSGGEALTPEWCHNEAAQIAKRFGVSDKRLWRIRIKAMGASNQWEQLRRLAGTRTRPPVGYAPFAEAAILGKRPTEEIFAYTEKVQDLEKRFDLCAKAGASGVNGGWSRALDVAAALKDLRRLHLVRLNCGDPALIARIDELQSRLPM
;
A
#
# COMPACT_ATOMS: atom_id res chain seq x y z
N GLY A 1 -30.25 3.58 -4.44
CA GLY A 1 -30.68 4.92 -3.96
C GLY A 1 -30.74 5.98 -5.07
N ALA A 2 -31.10 7.23 -4.74
CA ALA A 2 -31.29 8.33 -5.70
C ALA A 2 -30.07 8.58 -6.61
N ARG A 3 -28.84 8.43 -6.09
CA ARG A 3 -27.60 8.56 -6.87
C ARG A 3 -27.48 7.52 -7.98
N VAL A 4 -27.80 6.26 -7.71
CA VAL A 4 -27.78 5.18 -8.72
C VAL A 4 -28.82 5.46 -9.82
N ALA A 5 -30.00 6.00 -9.45
CA ALA A 5 -31.00 6.40 -10.42
C ALA A 5 -30.48 7.54 -11.33
N SER A 6 -29.83 8.56 -10.77
CA SER A 6 -29.21 9.64 -11.55
C SER A 6 -28.11 9.12 -12.48
N LEU A 7 -27.28 8.17 -12.02
CA LEU A 7 -26.25 7.56 -12.86
C LEU A 7 -26.85 6.73 -14.00
N ARG A 8 -27.90 5.94 -13.75
CA ARG A 8 -28.62 5.22 -14.82
C ARG A 8 -29.23 6.17 -15.85
N SER A 9 -29.82 7.27 -15.41
CA SER A 9 -30.32 8.32 -16.32
C SER A 9 -29.20 8.94 -17.15
N ALA A 10 -28.05 9.24 -16.52
CA ALA A 10 -26.87 9.75 -17.22
C ALA A 10 -26.31 8.74 -18.24
N GLN A 11 -26.32 7.45 -17.90
CA GLN A 11 -25.91 6.37 -18.81
C GLN A 11 -26.75 6.37 -20.09
N LEU A 12 -28.08 6.44 -19.96
CA LEU A 12 -29.01 6.50 -21.09
C LEU A 12 -28.77 7.74 -21.96
N LEU A 13 -28.40 8.87 -21.36
CA LEU A 13 -28.06 10.08 -22.10
C LEU A 13 -26.75 9.92 -22.88
N PHE A 14 -25.70 9.36 -22.26
CA PHE A 14 -24.43 9.14 -22.94
C PHE A 14 -24.54 8.12 -24.06
N GLN A 15 -25.38 7.10 -23.93
CA GLN A 15 -25.60 6.10 -24.98
C GLN A 15 -26.22 6.66 -26.27
N LYS A 16 -26.79 7.88 -26.26
CA LYS A 16 -27.40 8.51 -27.44
C LYS A 16 -26.38 8.93 -28.52
N SER A 17 -25.10 9.08 -28.16
CA SER A 17 -24.05 9.46 -29.11
C SER A 17 -22.84 8.56 -28.96
N ARG A 18 -22.27 8.13 -30.09
CA ARG A 18 -21.02 7.34 -30.12
C ARG A 18 -19.83 8.13 -29.59
N GLU A 19 -19.86 9.46 -29.66
CA GLU A 19 -18.82 10.34 -29.09
C GLU A 19 -18.73 10.20 -27.56
N ASN A 20 -19.82 9.78 -26.92
CA ASN A 20 -19.92 9.58 -25.48
C ASN A 20 -19.65 8.14 -25.05
N ALA A 21 -19.05 7.30 -25.90
CA ALA A 21 -18.77 5.90 -25.58
C ALA A 21 -17.93 5.72 -24.29
N PHE A 22 -16.92 6.57 -24.10
CA PHE A 22 -16.10 6.53 -22.87
C PHE A 22 -16.89 6.95 -21.62
N PRO A 23 -17.55 8.14 -21.57
CA PRO A 23 -18.42 8.50 -20.46
C PRO A 23 -19.51 7.46 -20.15
N ALA A 24 -20.14 6.89 -21.18
CA ALA A 24 -21.16 5.85 -21.01
C ALA A 24 -20.59 4.62 -20.27
N LYS A 25 -19.40 4.16 -20.66
CA LYS A 25 -18.71 3.05 -20.01
C LYS A 25 -18.28 3.37 -18.57
N MET A 26 -17.80 4.59 -18.31
CA MET A 26 -17.41 4.99 -16.96
C MET A 26 -18.61 5.06 -16.01
N VAL A 27 -19.79 5.47 -16.51
CA VAL A 27 -21.03 5.44 -15.72
C VAL A 27 -21.48 4.00 -15.48
N GLU A 28 -21.37 3.12 -16.47
CA GLU A 28 -21.65 1.70 -16.32
C GLU A 28 -20.79 1.05 -15.23
N GLU A 29 -19.46 1.21 -15.30
CA GLU A 29 -18.53 0.71 -14.28
C GLU A 29 -18.82 1.33 -12.89
N SER A 30 -19.23 2.60 -12.84
CA SER A 30 -19.62 3.25 -11.58
C SER A 30 -20.88 2.63 -10.97
N VAL A 31 -21.92 2.39 -11.77
CA VAL A 31 -23.16 1.72 -11.33
C VAL A 31 -22.86 0.30 -10.84
N GLU A 32 -21.99 -0.42 -11.54
CA GLU A 32 -21.55 -1.75 -11.14
C GLU A 32 -20.81 -1.72 -9.78
N LEU A 33 -19.93 -0.75 -9.56
CA LEU A 33 -19.23 -0.57 -8.29
C LEU A 33 -20.22 -0.31 -7.15
N PHE A 34 -21.24 0.53 -7.37
CA PHE A 34 -22.29 0.74 -6.37
C PHE A 34 -23.00 -0.57 -5.99
N SER A 35 -23.35 -1.40 -6.97
CA SER A 35 -23.99 -2.69 -6.69
C SER A 35 -23.07 -3.65 -5.93
N VAL A 36 -21.76 -3.65 -6.22
CA VAL A 36 -20.78 -4.41 -5.43
C VAL A 36 -20.70 -3.88 -3.99
N GLN A 37 -20.68 -2.57 -3.80
CA GLN A 37 -20.63 -1.96 -2.47
C GLN A 37 -21.89 -2.25 -1.65
N GLU A 38 -23.09 -2.13 -2.24
CA GLU A 38 -24.35 -2.49 -1.58
C GLU A 38 -24.34 -3.98 -1.15
N ALA A 39 -23.86 -4.88 -2.02
CA ALA A 39 -23.73 -6.30 -1.68
C ALA A 39 -22.70 -6.55 -0.56
N LEU A 40 -21.60 -5.80 -0.52
CA LEU A 40 -20.63 -5.87 0.57
C LEU A 40 -21.24 -5.41 1.90
N GLU A 41 -21.99 -4.31 1.93
CA GLU A 41 -22.67 -3.83 3.13
C GLU A 41 -23.66 -4.88 3.66
N GLN A 42 -24.46 -5.47 2.79
CA GLN A 42 -25.39 -6.56 3.16
C GLN A 42 -24.65 -7.78 3.69
N LYS A 43 -23.60 -8.25 2.99
CA LYS A 43 -22.86 -9.47 3.35
C LYS A 43 -22.07 -9.29 4.64
N THR A 44 -21.52 -8.11 4.88
CA THR A 44 -20.71 -7.79 6.06
C THR A 44 -21.54 -7.25 7.23
N GLY A 45 -22.81 -6.90 7.02
CA GLY A 45 -23.67 -6.25 8.02
C GLY A 45 -23.20 -4.84 8.40
N ARG A 46 -22.40 -4.18 7.56
CA ARG A 46 -21.80 -2.86 7.83
C ARG A 46 -22.49 -1.79 7.01
N GLU A 47 -23.54 -1.21 7.57
CA GLU A 47 -24.30 -0.16 6.92
C GLU A 47 -23.43 1.09 6.66
N ASN A 48 -23.53 1.65 5.44
CA ASN A 48 -22.84 2.87 5.01
C ASN A 48 -21.29 2.79 5.08
N ALA A 49 -20.71 1.59 5.11
CA ALA A 49 -19.26 1.41 5.20
C ALA A 49 -18.54 1.33 3.84
N PHE A 50 -19.27 1.05 2.75
CA PHE A 50 -18.66 0.81 1.43
C PHE A 50 -19.23 1.71 0.34
N VAL A 51 -20.52 2.02 0.36
CA VAL A 51 -21.17 2.80 -0.68
C VAL A 51 -20.54 4.19 -0.77
N ASN A 52 -20.22 4.62 -1.99
CA ASN A 52 -19.53 5.89 -2.33
C ASN A 52 -18.01 5.90 -2.16
N LEU A 53 -17.38 4.81 -1.71
CA LEU A 53 -15.93 4.70 -1.77
C LEU A 53 -15.47 4.62 -3.24
N SER A 54 -14.27 5.10 -3.54
CA SER A 54 -13.62 4.76 -4.81
C SER A 54 -13.31 3.26 -4.85
N LEU A 55 -13.12 2.69 -6.04
CA LEU A 55 -12.70 1.28 -6.19
C LEU A 55 -11.44 0.95 -5.35
N THR A 56 -10.50 1.89 -5.26
CA THR A 56 -9.27 1.70 -4.47
C THR A 56 -9.57 1.66 -2.98
N GLU A 57 -10.42 2.55 -2.49
CA GLU A 57 -10.85 2.56 -1.08
C GLU A 57 -11.72 1.35 -0.75
N THR A 58 -12.60 0.90 -1.66
CA THR A 58 -13.39 -0.33 -1.47
C THR A 58 -12.48 -1.53 -1.27
N ILE A 59 -11.52 -1.76 -2.18
CA ILE A 59 -10.56 -2.88 -2.06
C ILE A 59 -9.74 -2.73 -0.77
N HIS A 60 -9.28 -1.52 -0.45
CA HIS A 60 -8.53 -1.25 0.78
C HIS A 60 -9.34 -1.59 2.04
N SER A 61 -10.57 -1.10 2.13
CA SER A 61 -11.46 -1.33 3.27
C SER A 61 -11.78 -2.83 3.43
N VAL A 62 -12.04 -3.55 2.33
CA VAL A 62 -12.25 -5.01 2.38
C VAL A 62 -11.01 -5.73 2.92
N VAL A 63 -9.80 -5.36 2.47
CA VAL A 63 -8.55 -5.95 3.02
C VAL A 63 -8.39 -5.63 4.51
N ALA A 64 -8.71 -4.40 4.94
CA ALA A 64 -8.58 -3.97 6.32
C ALA A 64 -9.53 -4.72 7.28
N LEU A 65 -10.69 -5.18 6.81
CA LEU A 65 -11.61 -5.97 7.62
C LEU A 65 -10.98 -7.26 8.18
N ALA A 66 -9.99 -7.83 7.48
CA ALA A 66 -9.29 -9.03 7.91
C ALA A 66 -8.51 -8.86 9.24
N ALA A 67 -8.29 -7.62 9.69
CA ALA A 67 -7.67 -7.33 10.98
C ALA A 67 -8.65 -7.38 12.16
N LEU A 68 -9.96 -7.40 11.91
CA LEU A 68 -10.96 -7.40 12.97
C LEU A 68 -11.04 -8.79 13.62
N PRO A 69 -11.28 -8.87 14.94
CA PRO A 69 -11.52 -10.15 15.59
C PRO A 69 -12.78 -10.81 15.01
N PRO A 70 -12.89 -12.15 15.00
CA PRO A 70 -14.01 -12.86 14.37
C PRO A 70 -15.40 -12.38 14.84
N GLU A 71 -15.52 -12.07 16.13
CA GLU A 71 -16.75 -11.54 16.74
C GLU A 71 -17.16 -10.18 16.15
N GLU A 72 -16.20 -9.28 15.94
CA GLU A 72 -16.45 -7.97 15.35
C GLU A 72 -16.62 -8.06 13.83
N LEU A 73 -15.88 -8.95 13.18
CA LEU A 73 -16.02 -9.22 11.76
C LEU A 73 -17.45 -9.68 11.42
N ASN A 74 -18.07 -10.47 12.31
CA ASN A 74 -19.39 -11.07 12.10
C ASN A 74 -20.54 -10.46 12.94
N ARG A 75 -20.27 -9.41 13.75
CA ARG A 75 -21.20 -8.84 14.76
C ARG A 75 -22.64 -8.60 14.29
N SER A 76 -22.81 -8.07 13.09
CA SER A 76 -24.12 -7.63 12.56
C SER A 76 -24.69 -8.56 11.49
N ARG A 77 -24.16 -9.79 11.37
CA ARG A 77 -24.59 -10.73 10.33
C ARG A 77 -25.69 -11.63 10.87
N SER A 78 -26.82 -11.67 10.16
CA SER A 78 -27.99 -12.49 10.52
C SER A 78 -27.98 -13.90 9.93
N GLY A 79 -26.94 -14.28 9.16
CA GLY A 79 -26.79 -15.63 8.60
C GLY A 79 -25.70 -15.76 7.52
N GLY A 80 -25.54 -16.99 7.00
CA GLY A 80 -24.53 -17.35 5.99
C GLY A 80 -23.20 -17.85 6.59
N GLU A 81 -22.28 -18.28 5.72
CA GLU A 81 -20.94 -18.73 6.13
C GLU A 81 -20.18 -17.60 6.83
N ALA A 82 -19.45 -17.91 7.91
CA ALA A 82 -18.68 -16.92 8.67
C ALA A 82 -17.67 -16.20 7.77
N LEU A 83 -17.57 -14.87 7.91
CA LEU A 83 -16.53 -14.13 7.23
C LEU A 83 -15.21 -14.42 7.93
N THR A 84 -14.18 -14.71 7.14
CA THR A 84 -12.82 -14.97 7.60
C THR A 84 -11.86 -13.93 7.03
N PRO A 85 -10.66 -13.78 7.61
CA PRO A 85 -9.57 -13.02 6.99
C PRO A 85 -9.29 -13.45 5.54
N GLU A 86 -9.33 -14.76 5.27
CA GLU A 86 -9.12 -15.31 3.93
C GLU A 86 -10.23 -14.88 2.96
N TRP A 87 -11.50 -14.86 3.41
CA TRP A 87 -12.60 -14.35 2.61
C TRP A 87 -12.34 -12.90 2.20
N CYS A 88 -11.95 -12.04 3.14
CA CYS A 88 -11.66 -10.63 2.87
C CYS A 88 -10.59 -10.47 1.77
N HIS A 89 -9.48 -11.22 1.87
CA HIS A 89 -8.40 -11.15 0.89
C HIS A 89 -8.78 -11.68 -0.49
N ASN A 90 -9.62 -12.71 -0.54
CA ASN A 90 -10.16 -13.29 -1.77
C ASN A 90 -11.19 -12.37 -2.43
N GLU A 91 -12.11 -11.81 -1.65
CA GLU A 91 -13.13 -10.86 -2.13
C GLU A 91 -12.46 -9.61 -2.72
N ALA A 92 -11.43 -9.06 -2.05
CA ALA A 92 -10.61 -7.98 -2.59
C ALA A 92 -9.94 -8.33 -3.94
N ALA A 93 -9.50 -9.58 -4.12
CA ALA A 93 -8.93 -10.05 -5.40
C ALA A 93 -10.00 -10.16 -6.49
N GLN A 94 -11.20 -10.65 -6.15
CA GLN A 94 -12.31 -10.78 -7.08
C GLN A 94 -12.81 -9.42 -7.56
N ILE A 95 -12.96 -8.44 -6.65
CA ILE A 95 -13.29 -7.06 -6.99
C ILE A 95 -12.22 -6.48 -7.92
N ALA A 96 -10.94 -6.62 -7.57
CA ALA A 96 -9.84 -6.15 -8.41
C ALA A 96 -9.89 -6.74 -9.83
N LYS A 97 -10.13 -8.06 -9.95
CA LYS A 97 -10.27 -8.74 -11.24
C LYS A 97 -11.47 -8.22 -12.03
N ARG A 98 -12.62 -8.04 -11.36
CA ARG A 98 -13.87 -7.57 -11.98
C ARG A 98 -13.73 -6.20 -12.64
N PHE A 99 -12.99 -5.29 -12.01
CA PHE A 99 -12.76 -3.94 -12.52
C PHE A 99 -11.42 -3.77 -13.26
N GLY A 100 -10.78 -4.87 -13.70
CA GLY A 100 -9.54 -4.82 -14.48
C GLY A 100 -8.36 -4.14 -13.77
N VAL A 101 -8.31 -4.19 -12.44
CA VAL A 101 -7.21 -3.64 -11.66
C VAL A 101 -5.96 -4.49 -11.90
N SER A 102 -4.91 -3.87 -12.41
CA SER A 102 -3.63 -4.56 -12.63
C SER A 102 -3.05 -5.13 -11.34
N ASP A 103 -2.36 -6.26 -11.44
CA ASP A 103 -1.75 -6.93 -10.28
C ASP A 103 -0.83 -5.98 -9.51
N LYS A 104 0.03 -5.23 -10.21
CA LYS A 104 0.90 -4.21 -9.61
C LYS A 104 0.13 -3.15 -8.82
N ARG A 105 -1.10 -2.78 -9.23
CA ARG A 105 -1.94 -1.84 -8.48
C ARG A 105 -2.56 -2.53 -7.26
N LEU A 106 -3.10 -3.73 -7.41
CA LEU A 106 -3.66 -4.51 -6.30
C LEU A 106 -2.64 -4.76 -5.18
N TRP A 107 -1.39 -5.11 -5.53
CA TRP A 107 -0.30 -5.27 -4.55
C TRP A 107 -0.07 -4.00 -3.73
N ARG A 108 -0.04 -2.82 -4.37
CA ARG A 108 0.11 -1.55 -3.63
C ARG A 108 -1.05 -1.29 -2.68
N ILE A 109 -2.28 -1.59 -3.09
CA ILE A 109 -3.47 -1.43 -2.25
C ILE A 109 -3.38 -2.36 -1.04
N ARG A 110 -3.05 -3.64 -1.25
CA ARG A 110 -2.89 -4.63 -0.18
C ARG A 110 -1.81 -4.25 0.81
N ILE A 111 -0.64 -3.83 0.35
CA ILE A 111 0.48 -3.41 1.22
C ILE A 111 0.05 -2.23 2.11
N LYS A 112 -0.60 -1.21 1.53
CA LYS A 112 -1.10 -0.05 2.28
C LYS A 112 -2.17 -0.47 3.31
N ALA A 113 -3.13 -1.28 2.89
CA ALA A 113 -4.21 -1.74 3.76
C ALA A 113 -3.69 -2.60 4.92
N MET A 114 -2.83 -3.59 4.64
CA MET A 114 -2.24 -4.47 5.65
C MET A 114 -1.35 -3.68 6.62
N GLY A 115 -0.55 -2.74 6.12
CA GLY A 115 0.28 -1.87 6.97
C GLY A 115 -0.55 -0.97 7.88
N ALA A 116 -1.60 -0.33 7.34
CA ALA A 116 -2.48 0.55 8.12
C ALA A 116 -3.33 -0.21 9.16
N SER A 117 -3.67 -1.48 8.88
CA SER A 117 -4.49 -2.33 9.77
C SER A 117 -3.68 -3.32 10.60
N ASN A 118 -2.35 -3.15 10.68
CA ASN A 118 -1.44 -3.98 11.48
C ASN A 118 -1.40 -5.48 11.13
N GLN A 119 -1.74 -5.85 9.90
CA GLN A 119 -1.70 -7.24 9.42
C GLN A 119 -0.29 -7.66 9.00
N TRP A 120 0.69 -7.49 9.89
CA TRP A 120 2.11 -7.65 9.58
C TRP A 120 2.48 -9.08 9.16
N GLU A 121 1.83 -10.10 9.72
CA GLU A 121 2.05 -11.48 9.28
C GLU A 121 1.58 -11.73 7.85
N GLN A 122 0.44 -11.16 7.46
CA GLN A 122 -0.05 -11.28 6.09
C GLN A 122 0.84 -10.48 5.13
N LEU A 123 1.36 -9.33 5.57
CA LEU A 123 2.34 -8.55 4.81
C LEU A 123 3.63 -9.34 4.58
N ARG A 124 4.15 -10.05 5.61
CA ARG A 124 5.31 -10.94 5.50
C ARG A 124 5.06 -12.09 4.55
N ARG A 125 3.89 -12.75 4.65
CA ARG A 125 3.47 -13.81 3.72
C ARG A 125 3.39 -13.31 2.28
N LEU A 126 2.84 -12.12 2.07
CA LEU A 126 2.78 -11.48 0.76
C LEU A 126 4.17 -11.15 0.21
N ALA A 127 5.11 -10.72 1.04
CA ALA A 127 6.49 -10.44 0.65
C ALA A 127 7.33 -11.70 0.38
N GLY A 128 6.98 -12.81 1.05
CA GLY A 128 7.66 -14.10 1.03
C GLY A 128 7.13 -15.10 -0.02
N THR A 129 6.30 -14.65 -0.97
CA THR A 129 5.84 -15.51 -2.07
C THR A 129 7.01 -16.02 -2.91
N ARG A 130 6.83 -17.17 -3.58
CA ARG A 130 7.88 -17.81 -4.41
C ARG A 130 8.42 -16.90 -5.51
N THR A 131 7.61 -15.98 -6.03
CA THR A 131 8.01 -14.99 -7.02
C THR A 131 8.28 -13.63 -6.37
N ARG A 132 9.23 -12.89 -6.94
CA ARG A 132 9.50 -11.50 -6.54
C ARG A 132 8.22 -10.66 -6.70
N PRO A 133 7.85 -9.84 -5.71
CA PRO A 133 6.70 -8.94 -5.83
C PRO A 133 6.80 -8.06 -7.09
N PRO A 134 5.73 -7.90 -7.89
CA PRO A 134 5.72 -7.05 -9.08
C PRO A 134 5.95 -5.56 -8.77
N VAL A 135 5.77 -5.18 -7.50
CA VAL A 135 6.02 -3.84 -6.98
C VAL A 135 7.42 -3.68 -6.36
N GLY A 136 8.22 -4.75 -6.32
CA GLY A 136 9.48 -4.81 -5.58
C GLY A 136 9.29 -4.73 -4.06
N TYR A 137 10.39 -4.53 -3.33
CA TYR A 137 10.38 -4.49 -1.86
C TYR A 137 10.26 -3.08 -1.26
N ALA A 138 10.41 -2.02 -2.08
CA ALA A 138 10.35 -0.65 -1.58
C ALA A 138 9.02 -0.30 -0.89
N PRO A 139 7.84 -0.69 -1.41
CA PRO A 139 6.58 -0.42 -0.70
C PRO A 139 6.44 -1.17 0.63
N PHE A 140 7.06 -2.34 0.76
CA PHE A 140 7.07 -3.10 2.01
C PHE A 140 7.95 -2.41 3.06
N ALA A 141 9.14 -1.95 2.65
CA ALA A 141 10.02 -1.17 3.51
C ALA A 141 9.33 0.12 3.98
N GLU A 142 8.68 0.85 3.08
CA GLU A 142 7.93 2.06 3.42
C GLU A 142 6.80 1.78 4.42
N ALA A 143 6.00 0.72 4.19
CA ALA A 143 4.97 0.31 5.12
C ALA A 143 5.54 -0.05 6.49
N ALA A 144 6.67 -0.77 6.54
CA ALA A 144 7.33 -1.16 7.78
C ALA A 144 7.88 0.04 8.56
N ILE A 145 8.47 1.03 7.87
CA ILE A 145 8.95 2.29 8.48
C ILE A 145 7.78 3.06 9.09
N LEU A 146 6.71 3.27 8.32
CA LEU A 146 5.52 3.99 8.78
C LEU A 146 4.82 3.27 9.95
N GLY A 147 4.78 1.94 9.90
CA GLY A 147 4.24 1.09 10.96
C GLY A 147 5.16 0.89 12.17
N LYS A 148 6.31 1.59 12.24
CA LYS A 148 7.29 1.50 13.33
C LYS A 148 7.68 0.06 13.66
N ARG A 149 7.89 -0.74 12.62
CA ARG A 149 8.29 -2.15 12.77
C ARG A 149 9.70 -2.26 13.34
N PRO A 150 10.04 -3.42 13.94
CA PRO A 150 11.41 -3.66 14.39
C PRO A 150 12.42 -3.39 13.28
N THR A 151 13.56 -2.86 13.68
CA THR A 151 14.67 -2.45 12.82
C THR A 151 15.07 -3.57 11.85
N GLU A 152 15.07 -4.81 12.32
CA GLU A 152 15.41 -6.01 11.55
C GLU A 152 14.42 -6.25 10.41
N GLU A 153 13.13 -6.05 10.66
CA GLU A 153 12.08 -6.22 9.65
C GLU A 153 12.12 -5.12 8.60
N ILE A 154 12.38 -3.88 9.01
CA ILE A 154 12.55 -2.74 8.09
C ILE A 154 13.71 -3.03 7.14
N PHE A 155 14.87 -3.40 7.69
CA PHE A 155 16.07 -3.58 6.88
C PHE A 155 16.05 -4.84 6.01
N ALA A 156 15.35 -5.89 6.46
CA ALA A 156 15.08 -7.07 5.63
C ALA A 156 14.36 -6.73 4.31
N TYR A 157 13.57 -5.65 4.27
CA TYR A 157 12.96 -5.15 3.03
C TYR A 157 13.86 -4.17 2.28
N THR A 158 14.49 -3.21 2.96
CA THR A 158 15.33 -2.20 2.28
C THR A 158 16.52 -2.84 1.56
N GLU A 159 17.15 -3.85 2.16
CA GLU A 159 18.32 -4.54 1.58
C GLU A 159 17.96 -5.28 0.27
N LYS A 160 16.70 -5.71 0.13
CA LYS A 160 16.19 -6.35 -1.10
C LYS A 160 15.85 -5.36 -2.22
N VAL A 161 15.90 -4.05 -1.97
CA VAL A 161 15.68 -3.02 -3.01
C VAL A 161 16.96 -2.86 -3.83
N GLN A 162 16.96 -3.32 -5.08
CA GLN A 162 18.14 -3.29 -5.97
C GLN A 162 18.56 -1.88 -6.40
N ASP A 163 17.58 -0.98 -6.54
CA ASP A 163 17.81 0.41 -6.89
C ASP A 163 18.45 1.14 -5.70
N LEU A 164 19.73 1.48 -5.82
CA LEU A 164 20.51 2.09 -4.75
C LEU A 164 19.99 3.48 -4.37
N GLU A 165 19.46 4.25 -5.31
CA GLU A 165 18.88 5.57 -5.00
C GLU A 165 17.62 5.42 -4.14
N LYS A 166 16.71 4.53 -4.52
CA LYS A 166 15.53 4.23 -3.70
C LYS A 166 15.89 3.60 -2.36
N ARG A 167 16.92 2.76 -2.32
CA ARG A 167 17.42 2.15 -1.07
C ARG A 167 17.96 3.24 -0.14
N PHE A 168 18.69 4.21 -0.66
CA PHE A 168 19.14 5.37 0.09
C PHE A 168 17.96 6.14 0.68
N ASP A 169 16.97 6.49 -0.15
CA ASP A 169 15.78 7.24 0.29
C ASP A 169 15.04 6.53 1.43
N LEU A 170 14.92 5.20 1.35
CA LEU A 170 14.29 4.39 2.40
C LEU A 170 15.12 4.35 3.68
N CYS A 171 16.45 4.18 3.60
CA CYS A 171 17.32 4.20 4.78
C CYS A 171 17.34 5.58 5.45
N ALA A 172 17.38 6.65 4.66
CA ALA A 172 17.29 8.02 5.15
C ALA A 172 15.93 8.28 5.82
N LYS A 173 14.83 7.81 5.21
CA LYS A 173 13.49 7.87 5.82
C LYS A 173 13.42 7.09 7.14
N ALA A 174 14.05 5.91 7.21
CA ALA A 174 14.13 5.13 8.44
C ALA A 174 14.90 5.90 9.52
N GLY A 175 16.07 6.47 9.18
CA GLY A 175 16.86 7.31 10.10
C GLY A 175 16.09 8.54 10.61
N ALA A 176 15.42 9.25 9.71
CA ALA A 176 14.57 10.40 10.05
C ALA A 176 13.36 10.02 10.92
N SER A 177 12.89 8.78 10.83
CA SER A 177 11.81 8.24 11.66
C SER A 177 12.30 7.71 13.02
N GLY A 178 13.60 7.86 13.34
CA GLY A 178 14.20 7.41 14.59
C GLY A 178 14.60 5.93 14.61
N VAL A 179 14.61 5.24 13.47
CA VAL A 179 15.03 3.83 13.40
C VAL A 179 16.55 3.74 13.60
N ASN A 180 16.95 2.96 14.60
CA ASN A 180 18.37 2.75 14.90
C ASN A 180 19.11 2.16 13.69
N GLY A 181 20.28 2.70 13.37
CA GLY A 181 21.07 2.30 12.21
C GLY A 181 20.54 2.75 10.84
N GLY A 182 19.45 3.54 10.79
CA GLY A 182 18.91 4.10 9.54
C GLY A 182 19.91 5.01 8.83
N TRP A 183 20.46 6.00 9.55
CA TRP A 183 21.49 6.90 9.02
C TRP A 183 22.80 6.17 8.68
N SER A 184 23.20 5.17 9.46
CA SER A 184 24.38 4.35 9.15
C SER A 184 24.23 3.63 7.81
N ARG A 185 23.09 2.97 7.57
CA ARG A 185 22.83 2.29 6.28
C ARG A 185 22.66 3.29 5.14
N ALA A 186 22.06 4.46 5.40
CA ALA A 186 21.97 5.52 4.39
C ALA A 186 23.38 6.00 3.97
N LEU A 187 24.29 6.15 4.93
CA LEU A 187 25.69 6.46 4.68
C LEU A 187 26.37 5.39 3.82
N ASP A 188 26.21 4.11 4.15
CA ASP A 188 26.80 3.00 3.39
C ASP A 188 26.32 3.01 1.93
N VAL A 189 25.03 3.28 1.70
CA VAL A 189 24.46 3.37 0.35
C VAL A 189 24.96 4.62 -0.39
N ALA A 190 25.05 5.77 0.28
CA ALA A 190 25.59 7.00 -0.32
C ALA A 190 27.07 6.84 -0.72
N ALA A 191 27.86 6.16 0.11
CA ALA A 191 29.25 5.83 -0.19
C ALA A 191 29.36 4.88 -1.39
N ALA A 192 28.49 3.86 -1.47
CA ALA A 192 28.43 2.96 -2.62
C ALA A 192 28.05 3.68 -3.93
N LEU A 193 27.17 4.68 -3.84
CA LEU A 193 26.80 5.56 -4.96
C LEU A 193 27.89 6.59 -5.30
N LYS A 194 28.88 6.80 -4.43
CA LYS A 194 29.87 7.90 -4.52
C LYS A 194 29.20 9.27 -4.65
N ASP A 195 28.06 9.47 -3.99
CA ASP A 195 27.25 10.67 -4.12
C ASP A 195 27.50 11.63 -2.94
N LEU A 196 28.27 12.68 -3.21
CA LEU A 196 28.60 13.74 -2.25
C LEU A 196 27.36 14.45 -1.68
N ARG A 197 26.29 14.63 -2.47
CA ARG A 197 25.06 15.30 -2.00
C ARG A 197 24.35 14.44 -0.97
N ARG A 198 24.29 13.13 -1.21
CA ARG A 198 23.70 12.17 -0.26
C ARG A 198 24.54 12.02 1.00
N LEU A 199 25.88 12.03 0.90
CA LEU A 199 26.76 12.07 2.06
C LEU A 199 26.52 13.32 2.92
N HIS A 200 26.42 14.49 2.28
CA HIS A 200 26.11 15.73 2.97
C HIS A 200 24.72 15.71 3.61
N LEU A 201 23.71 15.14 2.94
CA LEU A 201 22.38 14.97 3.51
C LEU A 201 22.41 14.14 4.79
N VAL A 202 23.15 13.03 4.80
CA VAL A 202 23.31 12.22 6.02
C VAL A 202 23.98 13.04 7.11
N ARG A 203 25.05 13.77 6.79
CA ARG A 203 25.78 14.63 7.77
C ARG A 203 24.87 15.64 8.45
N LEU A 204 24.00 16.31 7.70
CA LEU A 204 23.09 17.32 8.23
C LEU A 204 22.05 16.76 9.20
N ASN A 205 21.70 15.48 9.04
CA ASN A 205 20.60 14.87 9.79
C ASN A 205 21.06 13.83 10.83
N CYS A 206 22.28 13.31 10.74
CA CYS A 206 22.81 12.39 11.73
C CYS A 206 23.36 13.14 12.95
N GLY A 207 22.83 12.84 14.14
CA GLY A 207 23.33 13.39 15.41
C GLY A 207 24.45 12.57 16.05
N ASP A 208 24.95 11.52 15.39
CA ASP A 208 25.95 10.60 15.92
C ASP A 208 27.38 11.06 15.54
N PRO A 209 28.23 11.44 16.51
CA PRO A 209 29.61 11.87 16.25
C PRO A 209 30.46 10.85 15.49
N ALA A 210 30.23 9.54 15.70
CA ALA A 210 30.97 8.50 15.01
C ALA A 210 30.63 8.45 13.51
N LEU A 211 29.34 8.63 13.17
CA LEU A 211 28.91 8.72 11.77
C LEU A 211 29.42 10.00 11.10
N ILE A 212 29.42 11.13 11.82
CA ILE A 212 29.97 12.41 11.31
C ILE A 212 31.45 12.26 10.94
N ALA A 213 32.27 11.68 11.82
CA ALA A 213 33.68 11.44 11.56
C ALA A 213 33.91 10.53 10.33
N ARG A 214 33.10 9.48 10.19
CA ARG A 214 33.13 8.58 9.04
C ARG A 214 32.75 9.29 7.73
N ILE A 215 31.79 10.23 7.78
CA ILE A 215 31.41 11.03 6.61
C ILE A 215 32.56 11.94 6.18
N ASP A 216 33.22 12.62 7.13
CA ASP A 216 34.36 13.49 6.84
C ASP A 216 35.50 12.72 6.16
N GLU A 217 35.81 11.51 6.63
CA GLU A 217 36.79 10.63 5.98
C GLU A 217 36.38 10.29 4.54
N LEU A 218 35.13 9.89 4.32
CA LEU A 218 34.63 9.54 2.99
C LEU A 218 34.64 10.73 2.02
N GLN A 219 34.29 11.93 2.49
CA GLN A 219 34.33 13.15 1.68
C GLN A 219 35.75 13.53 1.26
N SER A 220 36.74 13.32 2.12
CA SER A 220 38.15 13.60 1.80
C SER A 220 38.73 12.69 0.70
N ARG A 221 38.12 11.53 0.46
CA ARG A 221 38.59 10.48 -0.47
C ARG A 221 37.92 10.55 -1.84
N LEU A 222 36.86 11.34 -1.99
CA LEU A 222 36.14 11.52 -3.25
C LEU A 222 36.69 12.76 -3.98
N PRO A 223 37.01 12.67 -5.28
CA PRO A 223 37.46 13.82 -6.04
C PRO A 223 36.35 14.89 -6.10
N MET A 224 36.76 16.16 -6.01
CA MET A 224 35.90 17.35 -6.12
C MET A 224 35.14 17.42 -7.44
#